data_AF-A0A099YX30-F1
#
_entry.id   AF-A0A099YX30-F1
#
_cell.length_a   1.000
_cell.length_b   1.000
_cell.length_c   1.000
_cell.angle_alpha   90.00
_cell.angle_beta   90.00
_cell.angle_gamma   90.00
#
_symmetry.space_group_name_H-M   'P 1'
#
loop_
_entity.id
_entity.type
_entity.pdbx_description
1 polymer ?
#
loop_
_entity_poly.entity_id
_entity_poly.type
_entity_poly.pdbx_seq_one_letter_code
_entity_poly.pdbx_strand_id
1 'polypeptide(L)'
;RRPGFRVCYICGREFGSQSISIHEPQCLEKWRIENDQLPKHLRRMEPRRPEAHARDSCTLTAENEAAYQSAQDQLLPCESCGRTFLPDRLTVHQKSCK
;
A
#
# COMPACT_ATOMS: atom_id res chain seq x y z
N ARG A 1 8.26 15.97 -4.79
CA ARG A 1 7.19 15.23 -5.53
C ARG A 1 7.34 15.55 -7.01
N ARG A 2 7.33 14.53 -7.89
CA ARG A 2 7.36 14.75 -9.34
C ARG A 2 5.92 14.96 -9.84
N PRO A 3 5.61 16.04 -10.57
CA PRO A 3 4.25 16.28 -11.05
C PRO A 3 3.82 15.14 -11.99
N GLY A 4 2.65 14.54 -11.72
CA GLY A 4 2.04 13.48 -12.54
C GLY A 4 2.18 12.03 -12.04
N PHE A 5 2.93 11.77 -10.98
CA PHE A 5 2.99 10.45 -10.36
C PHE A 5 1.79 10.21 -9.45
N ARG A 6 1.32 8.95 -9.42
CA ARG A 6 0.27 8.47 -8.54
C ARG A 6 0.82 7.45 -7.55
N VAL A 7 0.35 7.49 -6.30
CA VAL A 7 0.75 6.55 -5.25
C VAL A 7 -0.20 5.35 -5.28
N CYS A 8 0.36 4.14 -5.26
CA CYS A 8 -0.44 2.93 -5.09
C CYS A 8 -1.01 2.87 -3.67
N TYR A 9 -2.34 2.77 -3.55
CA TYR A 9 -3.04 2.75 -2.26
C TYR A 9 -2.83 1.47 -1.43
N ILE A 10 -2.12 0.48 -1.99
CA ILE A 10 -1.86 -0.83 -1.37
C ILE A 10 -0.43 -0.90 -0.85
N CYS A 11 0.56 -0.48 -1.66
CA CYS A 11 1.97 -0.62 -1.34
C CYS A 11 2.72 0.71 -1.15
N GLY A 12 2.06 1.85 -1.36
CA GLY A 12 2.62 3.19 -1.13
C GLY A 12 3.71 3.62 -2.10
N ARG A 13 3.97 2.84 -3.17
CA ARG A 13 4.96 3.17 -4.20
C ARG A 13 4.40 4.14 -5.24
N GLU A 14 5.27 5.00 -5.76
CA GLU A 14 4.93 5.97 -6.82
C GLU A 14 5.05 5.33 -8.21
N PHE A 15 4.03 5.52 -9.04
CA PHE A 15 3.96 5.04 -10.41
C PHE A 15 3.52 6.16 -11.35
N GLY A 16 3.86 6.03 -12.63
CA GLY A 16 3.29 6.91 -13.66
C GLY A 16 1.79 6.64 -13.81
N SER A 17 1.05 7.63 -14.29
CA SER A 17 -0.40 7.54 -14.49
C SER A 17 -0.84 6.35 -15.36
N GLN A 18 -0.03 5.93 -16.33
CA GLN A 18 -0.32 4.75 -17.16
C GLN A 18 0.09 3.43 -16.48
N SER A 19 1.21 3.42 -15.77
CA SER A 19 1.71 2.20 -15.13
C SER A 19 0.95 1.83 -13.87
N ILE A 20 0.35 2.80 -13.16
CA ILE A 20 -0.44 2.52 -11.95
C ILE A 20 -1.67 1.67 -12.24
N SER A 21 -2.37 1.90 -13.37
CA SER A 21 -3.56 1.14 -13.75
C SER A 21 -3.26 -0.35 -14.00
N ILE A 22 -2.03 -0.66 -14.41
CA ILE A 22 -1.55 -2.03 -14.61
C ILE A 22 -0.99 -2.61 -13.29
N HIS A 23 -0.39 -1.75 -12.46
CA HIS A 23 0.20 -2.15 -11.18
C HIS A 23 -0.85 -2.49 -10.12
N GLU A 24 -1.87 -1.65 -9.92
CA GLU A 24 -2.88 -1.81 -8.86
C GLU A 24 -3.54 -3.20 -8.84
N PRO A 25 -4.05 -3.77 -9.96
CA PRO A 25 -4.67 -5.09 -9.94
C PRO A 25 -3.68 -6.20 -9.56
N GLN A 26 -2.46 -6.15 -10.09
CA GLN A 26 -1.40 -7.12 -9.74
C GLN A 26 -0.96 -6.98 -8.28
N CYS A 27 -0.89 -5.75 -7.77
CA CYS A 27 -0.55 -5.48 -6.38
C CYS A 27 -1.65 -5.98 -5.42
N LEU A 28 -2.92 -5.84 -5.81
CA LEU A 28 -4.06 -6.32 -5.03
C LEU A 28 -4.12 -7.84 -5.00
N GLU A 29 -3.87 -8.50 -6.13
CA GLU A 29 -3.79 -9.96 -6.20
C GLU A 29 -2.69 -10.51 -5.28
N LYS A 30 -1.47 -9.95 -5.35
CA LYS A 30 -0.38 -10.31 -4.43
C LYS A 30 -0.79 -10.11 -2.98
N TRP A 31 -1.40 -8.96 -2.67
CA TRP A 31 -1.86 -8.66 -1.32
C TRP A 31 -2.88 -9.69 -0.82
N ARG A 32 -3.85 -10.11 -1.65
CA ARG A 32 -4.86 -11.11 -1.30
C ARG A 32 -4.23 -12.46 -0.98
N ILE A 33 -3.27 -12.90 -1.79
CA ILE A 33 -2.53 -14.15 -1.58
C ILE A 33 -1.71 -14.09 -0.28
N GLU A 34 -1.01 -12.99 -0.03
CA GLU A 34 -0.27 -12.78 1.22
C GLU A 34 -1.21 -12.74 2.43
N ASN A 35 -2.37 -12.09 2.30
CA ASN A 35 -3.34 -11.95 3.37
C ASN A 35 -4.08 -13.27 3.69
N ASP A 36 -4.38 -14.09 2.68
CA ASP A 36 -5.02 -15.40 2.92
C ASP A 36 -4.08 -16.40 3.60
N GLN A 37 -2.77 -16.29 3.34
CA GLN A 37 -1.74 -17.07 4.04
C GLN A 37 -1.59 -16.68 5.52
N LEU A 38 -2.10 -15.52 5.94
CA LEU A 38 -2.10 -15.16 7.35
C LEU A 38 -3.18 -15.94 8.13
N PRO A 39 -2.91 -16.30 9.40
CA PRO A 39 -3.93 -16.81 10.31
C PRO A 39 -5.17 -15.91 10.32
N LYS A 40 -6.38 -16.48 10.42
CA LYS A 40 -7.65 -15.73 10.32
C LYS A 40 -7.71 -14.47 11.20
N HIS A 41 -7.10 -14.50 12.38
CA HIS A 41 -7.05 -13.40 13.34
C HIS A 41 -6.05 -12.28 12.97
N LEU A 42 -5.10 -12.55 12.06
CA LEU A 42 -4.12 -11.59 11.53
C LEU A 42 -4.45 -11.14 10.11
N ARG A 43 -5.53 -11.66 9.51
CA ARG A 43 -5.98 -11.23 8.19
C ARG A 43 -6.45 -9.78 8.26
N ARG A 44 -5.92 -8.96 7.36
CA ARG A 44 -6.26 -7.56 7.20
C ARG A 44 -7.49 -7.40 6.32
N MET A 45 -8.18 -6.27 6.49
CA MET A 45 -9.25 -5.87 5.59
C MET A 45 -8.69 -5.46 4.23
N GLU A 46 -9.41 -5.84 3.18
CA GLU A 46 -9.01 -5.49 1.81
C GLU A 46 -8.90 -3.98 1.64
N PRO A 47 -7.75 -3.47 1.16
CA PRO A 47 -7.59 -2.05 0.90
C PRO A 47 -8.58 -1.63 -0.18
N ARG A 48 -9.36 -0.58 0.12
CA ARG A 48 -10.31 -0.01 -0.83
C ARG A 48 -9.64 1.12 -1.59
N ARG A 49 -9.88 1.19 -2.90
CA ARG A 49 -9.42 2.32 -3.69
C ARG A 49 -10.12 3.59 -3.16
N PRO A 50 -9.37 4.66 -2.80
CA PRO A 50 -9.98 5.93 -2.44
C PRO A 50 -10.78 6.45 -3.63
N GLU A 51 -12.06 6.78 -3.42
CA GLU A 51 -12.90 7.32 -4.49
C GLU A 51 -12.39 8.71 -4.89
N ALA A 52 -11.84 8.80 -6.10
CA ALA A 52 -11.39 10.04 -6.68
C ALA A 52 -12.61 10.88 -7.10
N HIS A 53 -13.03 11.82 -6.27
CA HIS A 53 -13.98 12.85 -6.68
C HIS A 53 -13.31 13.74 -7.74
N ALA A 54 -13.60 13.43 -9.00
CA ALA A 54 -13.04 14.11 -10.17
C ALA A 54 -13.57 15.55 -10.29
N ARG A 55 -12.64 16.51 -10.40
CA ARG A 55 -12.70 17.85 -11.04
C ARG A 55 -11.90 18.83 -10.20
N ASP A 56 -10.57 18.80 -10.28
CA ASP A 56 -9.70 19.99 -10.33
C ASP A 56 -8.23 19.61 -10.19
N SER A 57 -7.33 20.44 -10.73
CA SER A 57 -5.88 20.20 -10.72
C SER A 57 -5.24 20.27 -9.33
N CYS A 58 -6.01 20.59 -8.28
CA CYS A 58 -5.61 20.51 -6.86
C CYS A 58 -5.73 19.08 -6.27
N THR A 59 -6.40 18.16 -6.97
CA THR A 59 -6.83 16.86 -6.42
C THR A 59 -5.71 15.81 -6.35
N LEU A 60 -4.70 15.83 -7.23
CA LEU A 60 -3.68 14.78 -7.29
C LEU A 60 -2.85 14.65 -6.00
N THR A 61 -2.55 15.77 -5.35
CA THR A 61 -1.81 15.77 -4.08
C THR A 61 -2.62 15.09 -2.98
N ALA A 62 -3.93 15.37 -2.91
CA ALA A 62 -4.85 14.79 -1.95
C ALA A 62 -5.13 13.31 -2.25
N GLU A 63 -5.31 12.94 -3.51
CA GLU A 63 -5.44 11.53 -3.95
C GLU A 63 -4.20 10.72 -3.54
N ASN A 64 -3.01 11.26 -3.79
CA ASN A 64 -1.77 10.61 -3.41
C ASN A 64 -1.61 10.50 -1.90
N GLU A 65 -2.06 11.50 -1.14
CA GLU A 65 -2.02 11.46 0.32
C GLU A 65 -3.02 10.44 0.89
N ALA A 66 -4.23 10.37 0.35
CA ALA A 66 -5.23 9.36 0.72
C ALA A 66 -4.76 7.94 0.35
N ALA A 67 -4.16 7.78 -0.83
CA ALA A 67 -3.56 6.51 -1.23
C ALA A 67 -2.38 6.14 -0.32
N TYR A 68 -1.54 7.11 0.06
CA TYR A 68 -0.45 6.87 0.99
C TYR A 68 -0.95 6.43 2.36
N GLN A 69 -1.98 7.09 2.91
CA GLN A 69 -2.62 6.70 4.18
C GLN A 69 -3.18 5.27 4.11
N SER A 70 -3.94 4.94 3.06
CA SER A 70 -4.44 3.58 2.83
C SER A 70 -3.30 2.55 2.80
N ALA A 71 -2.17 2.87 2.19
CA ALA A 71 -1.01 1.98 2.17
C ALA A 71 -0.35 1.84 3.56
N GLN A 72 -0.39 2.89 4.40
CA GLN A 72 0.10 2.83 5.77
C GLN A 72 -0.76 1.93 6.66
N ASP A 73 -2.09 1.95 6.50
CA ASP A 73 -3.00 1.05 7.22
C ASP A 73 -2.76 -0.44 6.91
N GLN A 74 -2.11 -0.73 5.79
CA GLN A 74 -1.77 -2.09 5.38
C GLN A 74 -0.41 -2.55 5.94
N LEU A 75 0.34 -1.71 6.64
CA LEU A 75 1.63 -2.09 7.19
C LEU A 75 1.46 -2.95 8.45
N LEU A 76 2.33 -3.94 8.61
CA LEU A 76 2.39 -4.82 9.77
C LEU A 76 3.55 -4.42 10.67
N PRO A 77 3.35 -4.33 12.01
CA PRO A 77 4.43 -4.06 12.94
C PRO A 77 5.41 -5.24 13.01
N CYS A 78 6.67 -4.94 13.31
CA CYS A 78 7.66 -5.93 13.68
C CYS A 78 7.52 -6.27 15.17
N GLU A 79 7.36 -7.55 15.48
CA GLU A 79 7.27 -8.04 16.87
C GLU A 79 8.47 -7.67 17.74
N SER A 80 9.65 -7.48 17.16
CA SER A 80 10.88 -7.17 17.92
C SER A 80 11.08 -5.68 18.18
N CYS A 81 10.78 -4.79 17.21
CA CYS A 81 11.09 -3.35 17.32
C CYS A 81 9.89 -2.42 17.11
N GLY A 82 8.70 -2.93 16.81
CA GLY A 82 7.48 -2.16 16.61
C GLY A 82 7.39 -1.39 15.28
N ARG A 83 8.44 -1.38 14.45
CA ARG A 83 8.42 -0.69 13.15
C ARG A 83 7.49 -1.39 12.17
N THR A 84 6.75 -0.60 11.38
CA THR A 84 5.74 -1.12 10.45
C THR A 84 6.29 -1.30 9.03
N PHE A 85 6.02 -2.44 8.41
CA PHE A 85 6.48 -2.77 7.07
C PHE A 85 5.40 -3.50 6.25
N LEU A 86 5.53 -3.48 4.93
CA LEU A 86 4.78 -4.41 4.08
C LEU A 86 5.25 -5.84 4.37
N PRO A 87 4.38 -6.87 4.26
CA PRO A 87 4.72 -8.27 4.59
C PRO A 87 6.03 -8.76 3.97
N ASP A 88 6.21 -8.46 2.69
CA ASP A 88 7.41 -8.76 1.90
C ASP A 88 8.70 -8.20 2.53
N ARG A 89 8.68 -6.93 2.95
CA ARG A 89 9.81 -6.27 3.59
C ARG A 89 9.95 -6.64 5.07
N LEU A 90 8.84 -6.90 5.75
CA LEU A 90 8.82 -7.31 7.15
C LEU A 90 9.61 -8.61 7.32
N THR A 91 9.38 -9.57 6.44
CA THR A 91 10.07 -10.88 6.46
C THR A 91 11.59 -10.71 6.33
N VAL A 92 12.07 -9.79 5.48
CA VAL A 92 13.51 -9.52 5.35
C VAL A 92 14.03 -8.79 6.58
N HIS A 93 13.28 -7.81 7.10
CA HIS A 93 13.65 -7.05 8.28
C HIS A 93 13.75 -7.93 9.53
N GLN A 94 12.77 -8.79 9.78
CA GLN A 94 12.73 -9.70 10.95
C GLN A 94 13.96 -10.61 11.04
N LYS A 95 14.58 -10.99 9.91
CA LYS A 95 15.81 -11.80 9.89
C LYS A 95 17.02 -11.09 10.50
N SER A 96 17.05 -9.76 10.45
CA SER A 96 18.18 -8.95 10.91
C SER A 96 17.79 -7.99 12.04
N CYS A 97 16.51 -7.94 12.41
CA CYS A 97 16.02 -7.11 13.50
C CYS A 97 16.56 -7.66 14.81
N LYS A 98 17.20 -6.80 15.59
CA LYS A 98 17.69 -7.07 16.93
C LYS A 98 16.86 -6.28 17.93
#